data_AF-A0A9P5NYW9-F1
#
_entry.id   AF-A0A9P5NYW9-F1
#
_cell.length_a   1.000
_cell.length_b   1.000
_cell.length_c   1.000
_cell.angle_alpha   90.00
_cell.angle_beta   90.00
_cell.angle_gamma   90.00
#
_symmetry.space_group_name_H-M   'P 1'
#
loop_
_entity.id
_entity.type
_entity.pdbx_description
1 polymer ?
#
loop_
_entity_poly.entity_id
_entity_poly.type
_entity_poly.pdbx_seq_one_letter_code
_entity_poly.pdbx_strand_id
1 'polypeptide(L)'
;ATASTTSAHARRVLPSRNRRGGPNVGIGNCEADLLILDSYKRQHEAGPIVALDTPFLLTTNSKHAIEVPGDSGAPIRVNIVLNDSHFARPEVLKACREQEIIQTPDFESIAESSSVGGRMRPRGAEDESAETSDAAYEKRHRKFETFEKRQRLREKEKLRHEHYKLKERIEQLKGMESSAFMALPASSFTPPPVQAPAELDEIVAAGSPYAHINGMASHAEGERRRKEMLENAYKLEKRYAYLLPPDR
;
A
#
# COMPACT_ATOMS: atom_id res chain seq x y z
N ALA A 1 -21.97 2.54 -49.15
CA ALA A 1 -20.92 2.32 -48.13
C ALA A 1 -21.59 1.94 -46.83
N THR A 2 -21.55 0.65 -46.47
CA THR A 2 -22.19 0.10 -45.26
C THR A 2 -21.14 -0.05 -44.17
N ALA A 3 -21.33 0.67 -43.07
CA ALA A 3 -20.45 0.62 -41.90
C ALA A 3 -20.76 -0.64 -41.07
N SER A 4 -19.78 -1.53 -40.94
CA SER A 4 -19.83 -2.70 -40.08
C SER A 4 -19.40 -2.33 -38.65
N THR A 5 -20.37 -2.14 -37.77
CA THR A 5 -20.15 -2.10 -36.32
C THR A 5 -19.76 -3.48 -35.82
N THR A 6 -18.49 -3.65 -35.44
CA THR A 6 -17.98 -4.86 -34.78
C THR A 6 -18.47 -4.89 -33.33
N SER A 7 -19.53 -5.68 -33.09
CA SER A 7 -20.01 -6.00 -31.75
C SER A 7 -18.93 -6.79 -31.00
N ALA A 8 -18.35 -6.20 -29.96
CA ALA A 8 -17.48 -6.90 -29.03
C ALA A 8 -18.28 -8.02 -28.36
N HIS A 9 -17.89 -9.28 -28.62
CA HIS A 9 -18.53 -10.45 -28.03
C HIS A 9 -18.51 -10.37 -26.50
N ALA A 10 -19.68 -10.14 -25.90
CA ALA A 10 -19.92 -10.31 -24.48
C ALA A 10 -19.70 -11.79 -24.13
N ARG A 11 -18.50 -12.11 -23.60
CA ARG A 11 -18.22 -13.44 -23.07
C ARG A 11 -19.20 -13.68 -21.91
N ARG A 12 -20.04 -14.71 -22.03
CA ARG A 12 -20.95 -15.13 -20.95
C ARG A 12 -20.12 -15.44 -19.72
N VAL A 13 -20.25 -14.60 -18.70
CA VAL A 13 -19.67 -14.86 -17.37
C VAL A 13 -20.59 -15.84 -16.67
N LEU A 14 -20.14 -17.08 -16.52
CA LEU A 14 -20.87 -18.07 -15.73
C LEU A 14 -20.86 -17.64 -14.25
N PRO A 15 -21.96 -17.80 -13.52
CA PRO A 15 -22.01 -17.49 -12.10
C PRO A 15 -20.96 -18.29 -11.34
N SER A 16 -20.34 -17.65 -10.36
CA SER A 16 -19.35 -18.27 -9.47
C SER A 16 -19.94 -19.50 -8.80
N ARG A 17 -19.44 -20.68 -9.15
CA ARG A 17 -19.91 -21.93 -8.55
C ARG A 17 -19.22 -22.10 -7.20
N ASN A 18 -19.97 -21.98 -6.11
CA ASN A 18 -19.49 -22.35 -4.77
C ASN A 18 -19.05 -23.83 -4.80
N ARG A 19 -17.75 -24.08 -4.86
CA ARG A 19 -17.21 -25.44 -4.81
C ARG A 19 -17.33 -25.94 -3.36
N ARG A 20 -18.41 -26.66 -3.06
CA ARG A 20 -18.49 -27.52 -1.87
C ARG A 20 -17.45 -28.65 -2.01
N GLY A 21 -16.49 -28.71 -1.09
CA GLY A 21 -15.74 -29.94 -0.77
C GLY A 21 -14.49 -30.26 -1.60
N GLY A 22 -13.44 -29.45 -1.48
CA GLY A 22 -12.09 -29.81 -1.95
C GLY A 22 -11.02 -29.33 -0.96
N PRO A 23 -9.79 -29.86 -1.01
CA PRO A 23 -8.72 -29.59 -0.02
C PRO A 23 -8.30 -28.10 0.08
N ASN A 24 -8.69 -27.27 -0.90
CA ASN A 24 -8.45 -25.82 -0.93
C ASN A 24 -9.71 -24.97 -0.66
N VAL A 25 -10.75 -25.53 -0.04
CA VAL A 25 -12.01 -24.84 0.30
C VAL A 25 -11.94 -24.09 1.64
N GLY A 26 -10.81 -24.17 2.33
CA GLY A 26 -10.52 -23.37 3.52
C GLY A 26 -10.21 -21.90 3.19
N ILE A 27 -10.50 -21.04 4.16
CA ILE A 27 -10.15 -19.62 4.09
C ILE A 27 -8.63 -19.49 4.28
N GLY A 28 -7.99 -18.64 3.48
CA GLY A 28 -6.53 -18.39 3.55
C GLY A 28 -5.69 -19.14 2.52
N ASN A 29 -6.31 -20.03 1.72
CA ASN A 29 -5.62 -20.76 0.66
C ASN A 29 -5.82 -20.14 -0.74
N CYS A 30 -6.70 -19.15 -0.88
CA CYS A 30 -6.91 -18.45 -2.14
C CYS A 30 -6.22 -17.09 -2.14
N GLU A 31 -5.75 -16.66 -3.32
CA GLU A 31 -5.03 -15.39 -3.51
C GLU A 31 -5.85 -14.20 -3.02
N ALA A 32 -7.18 -14.21 -3.24
CA ALA A 32 -8.06 -13.17 -2.74
C ALA A 32 -8.10 -13.10 -1.20
N ASP A 33 -8.10 -14.24 -0.50
CA ASP A 33 -8.04 -14.25 0.97
C ASP A 33 -6.71 -13.71 1.48
N LEU A 34 -5.60 -14.08 0.84
CA LEU A 34 -4.27 -13.57 1.16
C LEU A 34 -4.20 -12.05 0.96
N LEU A 35 -4.76 -11.53 -0.13
CA LEU A 35 -4.85 -10.09 -0.39
C LEU A 35 -5.68 -9.35 0.65
N ILE A 36 -6.83 -9.92 1.07
CA ILE A 36 -7.67 -9.32 2.12
C ILE A 36 -6.88 -9.24 3.44
N LEU A 37 -6.26 -10.35 3.85
CA LEU A 37 -5.48 -10.41 5.09
C LEU A 37 -4.24 -9.51 5.06
N ASP A 38 -3.52 -9.48 3.93
CA ASP A 38 -2.35 -8.61 3.76
C ASP A 38 -2.76 -7.12 3.79
N SER A 39 -3.88 -6.78 3.14
CA SER A 39 -4.39 -5.40 3.14
C SER A 39 -4.75 -4.88 4.54
N TYR A 40 -5.19 -5.77 5.43
CA TYR A 40 -5.47 -5.47 6.82
C TYR A 40 -4.18 -5.26 7.63
N LYS A 41 -3.19 -6.16 7.49
CA LYS A 41 -1.89 -6.03 8.16
C LYS A 41 -1.21 -4.70 7.82
N ARG A 42 -1.21 -4.33 6.54
CA ARG A 42 -0.62 -3.07 6.05
C ARG A 42 -1.46 -1.84 6.38
N GLN A 43 -2.68 -1.98 6.89
CA GLN A 43 -3.51 -0.82 7.22
C GLN A 43 -2.85 0.03 8.32
N HIS A 44 -2.08 -0.60 9.22
CA HIS A 44 -1.31 0.10 10.24
C HIS A 44 -0.01 0.73 9.71
N GLU A 45 0.54 0.23 8.60
CA GLU A 45 1.70 0.84 7.92
C GLU A 45 1.34 2.14 7.20
N ALA A 46 0.06 2.32 6.84
CA ALA A 46 -0.43 3.54 6.19
C ALA A 46 -0.63 4.71 7.19
N GLY A 47 -0.50 4.47 8.48
CA GLY A 47 -0.50 5.52 9.50
C GLY A 47 0.80 6.33 9.47
N PRO A 48 0.80 7.57 10.01
CA PRO A 48 2.05 8.29 10.20
C PRO A 48 2.96 7.47 11.12
N ILE A 49 4.21 7.24 10.69
CA ILE A 49 5.22 6.46 11.44
C ILE A 49 5.43 7.04 12.85
N VAL A 50 5.15 8.33 13.00
CA VAL A 50 5.20 9.07 14.26
C VAL A 50 3.78 9.56 14.58
N ALA A 51 3.31 9.35 15.82
CA ALA A 51 1.98 9.80 16.23
C ALA A 51 1.86 11.32 16.11
N LEU A 52 0.69 11.84 15.70
CA LEU A 52 0.50 13.26 15.38
C LEU A 52 0.72 14.19 16.57
N ASP A 53 0.58 13.66 17.77
CA ASP A 53 0.79 14.30 19.06
C ASP A 53 2.23 14.15 19.58
N THR A 54 3.11 13.44 18.85
CA THR A 54 4.51 13.26 19.26
C THR A 54 5.24 14.60 19.19
N PRO A 55 5.73 15.14 20.32
CA PRO A 55 6.49 16.38 20.30
C PRO A 55 7.87 16.14 19.67
N PHE A 56 8.19 16.86 18.59
CA PHE A 56 9.54 16.89 18.04
C PHE A 56 10.39 17.92 18.77
N LEU A 57 11.34 17.46 19.58
CA LEU A 57 12.27 18.31 20.31
C LEU A 57 13.55 18.49 19.49
N LEU A 58 13.71 19.68 18.91
CA LEU A 58 14.94 20.05 18.21
C LEU A 58 15.89 20.72 19.20
N THR A 59 16.75 19.92 19.85
CA THR A 59 17.78 20.42 20.78
C THR A 59 19.16 19.90 20.42
N THR A 60 20.18 20.75 20.56
CA THR A 60 21.60 20.38 20.44
C THR A 60 22.17 19.83 21.75
N ASN A 61 21.40 19.88 22.84
CA ASN A 61 21.82 19.42 24.16
C ASN A 61 20.78 18.43 24.72
N SER A 62 21.23 17.19 24.94
CA SER A 62 20.42 16.04 25.36
C SER A 62 19.79 16.21 26.75
N LYS A 63 20.31 17.11 27.58
CA LYS A 63 19.78 17.38 28.93
C LYS A 63 18.40 18.04 28.93
N HIS A 64 18.02 18.72 27.84
CA HIS A 64 16.72 19.41 27.73
C HIS A 64 15.60 18.54 27.14
N ALA A 65 15.88 17.30 26.74
CA ALA A 65 14.88 16.42 26.12
C ALA A 65 13.91 15.78 27.14
N ILE A 66 14.17 15.94 28.44
CA ILE A 66 13.48 15.17 29.51
C ILE A 66 12.32 15.96 30.13
N GLU A 67 12.27 17.28 29.98
CA GLU A 67 11.25 18.13 30.61
C GLU A 67 10.10 18.45 29.64
N VAL A 68 9.18 17.50 29.46
CA VAL A 68 7.86 17.82 28.89
C VAL A 68 6.78 17.50 29.93
N PRO A 69 6.28 18.50 30.68
CA PRO A 69 5.01 18.37 31.37
C PRO A 69 3.90 18.35 30.31
N GLY A 70 3.11 17.29 30.30
CA GLY A 70 1.97 17.12 29.40
C GLY A 70 0.91 18.17 29.70
N ASP A 71 0.84 19.22 28.89
CA ASP A 71 -0.36 20.05 28.83
C ASP A 71 -0.62 20.46 27.38
N SER A 72 -1.71 19.89 26.85
CA SER A 72 -2.20 20.07 25.48
C SER A 72 -2.76 21.47 25.31
N GLY A 73 -2.05 22.34 24.59
CA GLY A 73 -2.65 23.59 24.11
C GLY A 73 -1.71 24.77 23.86
N ALA A 74 -0.40 24.64 24.10
CA ALA A 74 0.51 25.76 23.85
C ALA A 74 0.87 25.90 22.35
N PRO A 75 0.79 27.11 21.76
CA PRO A 75 1.33 27.36 20.42
C PRO A 75 2.82 27.03 20.39
N ILE A 76 3.31 26.59 19.23
CA ILE A 76 4.71 26.22 18.94
C ILE A 76 5.65 27.15 19.72
N ARG A 77 6.26 26.63 20.81
CA ARG A 77 7.23 27.39 21.60
C ARG A 77 8.54 27.44 20.84
N VAL A 78 8.63 28.35 19.88
CA VAL A 78 9.90 28.71 19.25
C VAL A 78 10.73 29.41 20.32
N ASN A 79 11.82 28.77 20.74
CA ASN A 79 12.70 29.31 21.76
C ASN A 79 13.44 30.55 21.20
N ILE A 80 13.00 31.74 21.59
CA ILE A 80 13.51 33.05 21.12
C ILE A 80 14.96 33.32 21.60
N VAL A 81 15.51 32.50 22.51
CA VAL A 81 16.87 32.64 23.04
C VAL A 81 17.96 32.22 22.00
N LEU A 82 17.55 31.74 20.83
CA LEU A 82 18.41 31.22 19.75
C LEU A 82 18.60 32.20 18.57
N ASN A 83 18.65 33.51 18.83
CA ASN A 83 18.96 34.50 17.78
C ASN A 83 20.45 34.50 17.34
N ASP A 84 21.31 33.74 18.00
CA ASP A 84 22.59 33.39 17.40
C ASP A 84 22.33 32.38 16.29
N SER A 85 22.60 32.78 15.04
CA SER A 85 22.36 31.93 13.89
C SER A 85 23.06 30.59 14.15
N HIS A 86 22.28 29.50 14.12
CA HIS A 86 22.78 28.15 14.37
C HIS A 86 24.05 27.86 13.52
N PHE A 87 24.08 28.40 12.30
CA PHE A 87 25.21 28.33 11.36
C PHE A 87 26.43 29.17 11.73
N ALA A 88 26.34 30.15 12.63
CA ALA A 88 27.48 30.89 13.16
C ALA A 88 28.18 30.16 14.32
N ARG A 89 27.62 29.05 14.83
CA ARG A 89 28.26 28.29 15.91
C ARG A 89 29.51 27.58 15.38
N PRO A 90 30.64 27.65 16.09
CA PRO A 90 31.91 27.08 15.62
C PRO A 90 31.84 25.56 15.42
N GLU A 91 31.01 24.87 16.21
CA GLU A 91 30.78 23.43 16.11
C GLU A 91 30.01 23.05 14.84
N VAL A 92 29.02 23.84 14.42
CA VAL A 92 28.26 23.62 13.18
C VAL A 92 29.13 23.94 11.97
N LEU A 93 29.93 25.00 12.03
CA LEU A 93 30.93 25.30 10.99
C LEU A 93 31.98 24.20 10.88
N LYS A 94 32.40 23.61 12.00
CA LYS A 94 33.33 22.49 12.04
C LYS A 94 32.69 21.23 11.44
N ALA A 95 31.45 20.92 11.79
CA ALA A 95 30.69 19.81 11.21
C ALA A 95 30.44 19.98 9.70
N CYS A 96 30.13 21.19 9.22
CA CYS A 96 30.03 21.49 7.79
C CYS A 96 31.38 21.39 7.06
N ARG A 97 32.50 21.69 7.74
CA ARG A 97 33.85 21.46 7.19
C ARG A 97 34.25 19.99 7.20
N GLU A 98 33.73 19.21 8.16
CA GLU A 98 33.99 17.78 8.35
C GLU A 98 33.03 16.89 7.56
N GLN A 99 31.90 17.43 7.07
CA GLN A 99 31.00 16.75 6.14
C GLN A 99 31.81 16.29 4.93
N GLU A 100 31.84 14.98 4.74
CA GLU A 100 32.58 14.30 3.68
C GLU A 100 32.23 14.92 2.32
N ILE A 101 33.24 15.01 1.45
CA ILE A 101 33.12 15.53 0.09
C ILE A 101 31.95 14.81 -0.59
N ILE A 102 30.85 15.53 -0.80
CA ILE A 102 29.76 15.07 -1.65
C ILE A 102 30.41 14.79 -3.00
N GLN A 103 30.30 13.55 -3.50
CA GLN A 103 30.69 13.21 -4.88
C GLN A 103 29.74 13.93 -5.84
N THR A 104 29.97 15.23 -5.99
CA THR A 104 29.29 16.07 -6.96
C THR A 104 30.03 15.85 -8.27
N PRO A 105 29.37 15.33 -9.31
CA PRO A 105 30.01 15.24 -10.60
C PRO A 105 30.31 16.65 -11.11
N ASP A 106 31.59 16.96 -11.29
CA ASP A 106 32.03 18.21 -11.89
C ASP A 106 31.83 18.18 -13.40
N PHE A 107 31.44 19.31 -13.97
CA PHE A 107 31.39 19.52 -15.41
C PHE A 107 32.50 20.48 -15.81
N GLU A 108 33.20 20.15 -16.90
CA GLU A 108 34.23 21.00 -17.48
C GLU A 108 33.87 21.33 -18.92
N SER A 109 34.32 22.49 -19.40
CA SER A 109 34.16 22.85 -20.81
C SER A 109 34.98 21.90 -21.68
N ILE A 110 34.36 21.34 -22.72
CA ILE A 110 35.05 20.49 -23.71
C ILE A 110 36.17 21.26 -24.45
N ALA A 111 36.10 22.60 -24.47
CA ALA A 111 37.16 23.45 -25.02
C ALA A 111 38.43 23.47 -24.16
N GLU A 112 38.31 23.21 -22.85
CA GLU A 112 39.41 23.26 -21.89
C GLU A 112 40.04 21.86 -21.67
N SER A 113 39.29 20.79 -21.91
CA SER A 113 39.77 19.41 -21.82
C SER A 113 40.24 18.87 -23.18
N SER A 114 41.55 18.96 -23.44
CA SER A 114 42.14 18.48 -24.71
C SER A 114 42.09 16.95 -24.90
N SER A 115 41.63 16.20 -23.88
CA SER A 115 41.80 14.74 -23.76
C SER A 115 40.50 13.92 -23.78
N VAL A 116 39.38 14.47 -24.27
CA VAL A 116 38.18 13.64 -24.47
C VAL A 116 38.45 12.64 -25.61
N GLY A 117 38.80 11.41 -25.23
CA GLY A 117 39.17 10.33 -26.14
C GLY A 117 38.17 10.15 -27.27
N GLY A 118 38.69 10.06 -28.51
CA GLY A 118 37.95 10.14 -29.77
C GLY A 118 36.98 9.00 -30.10
N ARG A 119 36.38 8.34 -29.09
CA ARG A 119 35.20 7.48 -29.27
C ARG A 119 33.89 8.27 -29.25
N MET A 120 33.86 9.47 -28.66
CA MET A 120 32.68 10.35 -28.65
C MET A 120 32.79 11.56 -29.58
N ARG A 121 33.92 11.73 -30.28
CA ARG A 121 34.03 12.73 -31.33
C ARG A 121 33.58 12.11 -32.66
N PRO A 122 32.58 12.68 -33.35
CA PRO A 122 32.20 12.23 -34.68
C PRO A 122 33.43 12.33 -35.62
N ARG A 123 33.69 11.25 -36.37
CA ARG A 123 34.99 11.03 -37.05
C ARG A 123 34.98 11.32 -38.55
N GLY A 124 33.98 12.03 -39.05
CA GLY A 124 33.95 12.47 -40.44
C GLY A 124 32.71 13.29 -40.77
N ALA A 125 32.71 13.86 -41.97
CA ALA A 125 31.55 14.57 -42.55
C ALA A 125 30.32 13.66 -42.78
N GLU A 126 30.44 12.34 -42.60
CA GLU A 126 29.29 11.41 -42.62
C GLU A 126 28.61 11.23 -41.26
N ASP A 127 29.21 11.71 -40.16
CA ASP A 127 28.53 11.90 -38.87
C ASP A 127 27.85 13.29 -38.79
N GLU A 128 27.68 13.96 -39.95
CA GLU A 128 26.97 15.23 -40.05
C GLU A 128 25.51 15.06 -39.65
N SER A 129 25.14 15.75 -38.58
CA SER A 129 23.79 15.92 -38.06
C SER A 129 23.09 14.60 -37.74
N ALA A 130 23.25 14.13 -36.48
CA ALA A 130 22.23 13.26 -35.90
C ALA A 130 20.86 13.87 -36.23
N GLU A 131 20.03 13.16 -37.00
CA GLU A 131 18.75 13.68 -37.46
C GLU A 131 17.92 14.11 -36.25
N THR A 132 17.83 15.43 -36.01
CA THR A 132 17.10 16.01 -34.87
C THR A 132 15.64 16.27 -35.18
N SER A 133 15.16 15.82 -36.34
CA SER A 133 13.75 15.95 -36.71
C SER A 133 12.84 15.19 -35.75
N ASP A 134 11.64 15.71 -35.54
CA ASP A 134 10.62 15.04 -34.72
C ASP A 134 10.34 13.62 -35.21
N ALA A 135 10.32 13.40 -36.53
CA ALA A 135 10.10 12.09 -37.12
C ALA A 135 11.20 11.06 -36.75
N ALA A 136 12.45 11.49 -36.60
CA ALA A 136 13.55 10.63 -36.16
C ALA A 136 13.43 10.29 -34.67
N TYR A 137 13.05 11.27 -33.84
CA TYR A 137 12.77 11.06 -32.42
C TYR A 137 11.55 10.16 -32.20
N GLU A 138 10.46 10.36 -32.92
CA GLU A 138 9.27 9.49 -32.87
C GLU A 138 9.64 8.04 -33.17
N LYS A 139 10.39 7.79 -34.24
CA LYS A 139 10.86 6.43 -34.58
C LYS A 139 11.70 5.81 -33.47
N ARG A 140 12.61 6.58 -32.86
CA ARG A 140 13.48 6.14 -31.76
C ARG A 140 12.67 5.78 -30.51
N HIS A 141 11.67 6.59 -30.16
CA HIS A 141 10.88 6.43 -28.94
C HIS A 141 9.67 5.48 -29.10
N ARG A 142 9.21 5.21 -30.32
CA ARG A 142 8.04 4.37 -30.60
C ARG A 142 8.07 3.01 -29.90
N LYS A 143 9.23 2.34 -29.85
CA LYS A 143 9.36 1.04 -29.17
C LYS A 143 9.13 1.15 -27.66
N PHE A 144 9.70 2.16 -27.01
CA PHE A 144 9.57 2.37 -25.57
C PHE A 144 8.16 2.81 -25.21
N GLU A 145 7.59 3.75 -25.96
CA GLU A 145 6.24 4.21 -25.74
C GLU A 145 5.21 3.08 -25.91
N THR A 146 5.35 2.26 -26.96
CA THR A 146 4.47 1.08 -27.16
C THR A 146 4.69 0.00 -26.11
N PHE A 147 5.91 -0.15 -25.57
CA PHE A 147 6.17 -1.06 -24.46
C PHE A 147 5.48 -0.58 -23.19
N GLU A 148 5.64 0.68 -22.82
CA GLU A 148 4.96 1.27 -21.65
C GLU A 148 3.44 1.22 -21.78
N LYS A 149 2.89 1.56 -22.95
CA LYS A 149 1.44 1.46 -23.20
C LYS A 149 0.94 0.03 -22.99
N ARG A 150 1.68 -0.97 -23.48
CA ARG A 150 1.33 -2.39 -23.27
C ARG A 150 1.47 -2.81 -21.81
N GLN A 151 2.50 -2.33 -21.12
CA GLN A 151 2.67 -2.60 -19.68
C GLN A 151 1.50 -2.03 -18.89
N ARG A 152 1.17 -0.75 -19.09
CA ARG A 152 0.01 -0.09 -18.47
C ARG A 152 -1.30 -0.82 -18.74
N LEU A 153 -1.51 -1.30 -19.97
CA LEU A 153 -2.70 -2.08 -20.32
C LEU A 153 -2.77 -3.40 -19.52
N ARG A 154 -1.67 -4.15 -19.46
CA ARG A 154 -1.59 -5.41 -18.72
C ARG A 154 -1.81 -5.21 -17.22
N GLU A 155 -1.23 -4.15 -16.64
CA GLU A 155 -1.44 -3.80 -15.24
C GLU A 155 -2.91 -3.45 -14.98
N LYS A 156 -3.54 -2.65 -15.86
CA LYS A 156 -4.97 -2.33 -15.79
C LYS A 156 -5.84 -3.59 -15.90
N GLU A 157 -5.54 -4.50 -16.83
CA GLU A 157 -6.25 -5.76 -17.01
C GLU A 157 -6.09 -6.68 -15.80
N LYS A 158 -4.86 -6.78 -15.25
CA LYS A 158 -4.57 -7.53 -14.03
C LYS A 158 -5.38 -7.01 -12.86
N LEU A 159 -5.37 -5.70 -12.62
CA LEU A 159 -6.16 -5.07 -11.56
C LEU A 159 -7.66 -5.32 -11.75
N ARG A 160 -8.18 -5.25 -12.98
CA ARG A 160 -9.60 -5.56 -13.29
C ARG A 160 -9.93 -7.02 -12.96
N HIS A 161 -9.05 -7.95 -13.30
CA HIS A 161 -9.23 -9.36 -13.00
C HIS A 161 -9.18 -9.64 -11.49
N GLU A 162 -8.23 -9.04 -10.77
CA GLU A 162 -8.13 -9.14 -9.30
C GLU A 162 -9.37 -8.55 -8.61
N HIS A 163 -9.85 -7.38 -9.04
CA HIS A 163 -11.08 -6.78 -8.53
C HIS A 163 -12.31 -7.67 -8.78
N TYR A 164 -12.43 -8.26 -9.98
CA TYR A 164 -13.47 -9.24 -10.28
C TYR A 164 -13.41 -10.46 -9.35
N LYS A 165 -12.21 -11.01 -9.13
CA LYS A 165 -11.99 -12.15 -8.23
C LYS A 165 -12.29 -11.82 -6.77
N LEU A 166 -11.93 -10.62 -6.33
CA LEU A 166 -12.28 -10.14 -4.99
C LEU A 166 -13.80 -10.06 -4.82
N LYS A 167 -14.54 -9.55 -5.81
CA LYS A 167 -16.01 -9.49 -5.76
C LYS A 167 -16.65 -10.87 -5.68
N GLU A 168 -16.20 -11.80 -6.52
CA GLU A 168 -16.61 -13.21 -6.45
C GLU A 168 -16.32 -13.79 -5.06
N ARG A 169 -15.15 -13.48 -4.48
CA ARG A 169 -14.79 -13.97 -3.15
C ARG A 169 -15.62 -13.35 -2.03
N ILE A 170 -15.97 -12.07 -2.11
CA ILE A 170 -16.86 -11.40 -1.15
C ILE A 170 -18.23 -12.11 -1.11
N GLU A 171 -18.80 -12.44 -2.28
CA GLU A 171 -20.07 -13.18 -2.34
C GLU A 171 -19.95 -14.59 -1.73
N GLN A 172 -18.80 -15.25 -1.90
CA GLN A 172 -18.55 -16.53 -1.23
C GLN A 172 -18.47 -16.37 0.29
N LEU A 173 -17.68 -15.41 0.79
CA LEU A 173 -17.50 -15.15 2.22
C LEU A 173 -18.83 -14.79 2.91
N LYS A 174 -19.73 -14.10 2.20
CA LYS A 174 -21.11 -13.84 2.67
C LYS A 174 -21.93 -15.10 2.86
N GLY A 175 -21.70 -16.16 2.08
CA GLY A 175 -22.45 -17.42 2.17
C GLY A 175 -21.74 -18.52 2.99
N MET A 176 -20.51 -18.29 3.45
CA MET A 176 -19.73 -19.27 4.20
C MET A 176 -20.15 -19.37 5.67
N GLU A 177 -20.06 -20.58 6.23
CA GLU A 177 -20.33 -20.85 7.63
C GLU A 177 -19.22 -20.31 8.53
N SER A 178 -19.59 -19.85 9.73
CA SER A 178 -18.70 -19.19 10.69
C SER A 178 -17.62 -20.10 11.25
N SER A 179 -17.85 -21.41 11.27
CA SER A 179 -16.84 -22.42 11.61
C SER A 179 -15.64 -22.41 10.64
N ALA A 180 -15.83 -22.02 9.37
CA ALA A 180 -14.74 -21.96 8.38
C ALA A 180 -13.67 -20.90 8.72
N PHE A 181 -14.04 -19.87 9.48
CA PHE A 181 -13.14 -18.77 9.87
C PHE A 181 -12.27 -19.12 11.09
N MET A 182 -12.57 -20.23 11.76
CA MET A 182 -11.75 -20.76 12.84
C MET A 182 -10.47 -21.45 12.36
N ALA A 183 -10.40 -21.83 11.07
CA ALA A 183 -9.22 -22.45 10.47
C ALA A 183 -8.02 -21.50 10.35
N LEU A 184 -8.27 -20.19 10.37
CA LEU A 184 -7.23 -19.17 10.35
C LEU A 184 -6.65 -18.90 11.76
N PRO A 185 -5.35 -18.57 11.88
CA PRO A 185 -4.75 -18.17 13.15
C PRO A 185 -5.48 -16.98 13.77
N ALA A 186 -5.70 -17.01 15.09
CA ALA A 186 -6.34 -15.91 15.82
C ALA A 186 -5.56 -14.58 15.69
N SER A 187 -4.24 -14.65 15.52
CA SER A 187 -3.34 -13.50 15.30
C SER A 187 -3.60 -12.74 14.00
N SER A 188 -4.35 -13.32 13.06
CA SER A 188 -4.74 -12.65 11.81
C SER A 188 -5.92 -11.68 12.00
N PHE A 189 -6.51 -11.66 13.19
CA PHE A 189 -7.69 -10.88 13.53
C PHE A 189 -7.43 -10.03 14.76
N THR A 190 -8.27 -9.01 14.94
CA THR A 190 -8.28 -8.20 16.15
C THR A 190 -8.60 -9.10 17.36
N PRO A 191 -7.87 -8.98 18.49
CA PRO A 191 -8.20 -9.72 19.69
C PRO A 191 -9.63 -9.41 20.16
N PRO A 192 -10.33 -10.38 20.77
CA PRO A 192 -11.67 -10.15 21.31
C PRO A 192 -11.67 -8.96 22.28
N PRO A 193 -12.71 -8.10 22.25
CA PRO A 193 -12.84 -7.02 23.21
C PRO A 193 -12.86 -7.58 24.64
N VAL A 194 -12.04 -6.99 25.51
CA VAL A 194 -11.94 -7.34 26.94
C VAL A 194 -13.13 -6.71 27.66
N GLN A 195 -14.35 -7.24 27.47
CA GLN A 195 -15.61 -7.08 28.24
C GLN A 195 -16.78 -7.52 27.32
N ALA A 196 -17.79 -8.29 27.75
CA ALA A 196 -18.37 -8.40 29.07
C ALA A 196 -18.61 -9.88 29.51
N PRO A 197 -18.31 -10.24 30.76
CA PRO A 197 -18.78 -11.48 31.39
C PRO A 197 -20.30 -11.50 31.65
N ALA A 198 -21.05 -10.47 31.25
CA ALA A 198 -22.43 -10.25 31.72
C ALA A 198 -23.49 -11.09 30.98
N GLU A 199 -23.27 -11.49 29.72
CA GLU A 199 -24.28 -12.28 28.98
C GLU A 199 -24.15 -13.80 29.22
N LEU A 200 -23.03 -14.26 29.79
CA LEU A 200 -22.83 -15.66 30.15
C LEU A 200 -23.58 -16.03 31.44
N ASP A 201 -23.69 -15.12 32.41
CA ASP A 201 -24.41 -15.36 33.67
C ASP A 201 -25.93 -15.44 33.49
N GLU A 202 -26.49 -14.73 32.50
CA GLU A 202 -27.95 -14.72 32.27
C GLU A 202 -28.45 -16.00 31.57
N ILE A 203 -27.61 -16.66 30.77
CA ILE A 203 -27.93 -17.93 30.08
C ILE A 203 -27.77 -19.14 31.01
N VAL A 204 -26.83 -19.07 31.98
CA VAL A 204 -26.69 -20.10 33.03
C VAL A 204 -27.90 -20.08 33.98
N ALA A 205 -28.51 -18.91 34.21
CA ALA A 205 -29.73 -18.77 35.01
C ALA A 205 -30.99 -19.36 34.35
N ALA A 206 -31.01 -19.54 33.02
CA ALA A 206 -32.17 -20.01 32.25
C ALA A 206 -32.28 -21.55 32.12
N GLY A 207 -31.42 -22.33 32.77
CA GLY A 207 -31.72 -23.73 33.13
C GLY A 207 -31.70 -24.79 32.03
N SER A 208 -30.78 -24.73 31.05
CA SER A 208 -30.54 -25.85 30.12
C SER A 208 -29.16 -26.49 30.36
N PRO A 209 -29.06 -27.66 31.02
CA PRO A 209 -27.78 -28.29 31.37
C PRO A 209 -27.00 -28.90 30.20
N TYR A 210 -27.51 -28.80 28.96
CA TYR A 210 -26.95 -29.45 27.76
C TYR A 210 -26.65 -28.48 26.60
N ALA A 211 -26.73 -27.17 26.80
CA ALA A 211 -26.23 -26.23 25.81
C ALA A 211 -24.69 -26.27 25.83
N HIS A 212 -24.08 -26.78 24.75
CA HIS A 212 -22.63 -26.82 24.57
C HIS A 212 -22.03 -25.40 24.68
N ILE A 213 -21.62 -25.01 25.89
CA ILE A 213 -21.00 -23.71 26.22
C ILE A 213 -19.81 -23.42 25.29
N ASN A 214 -19.04 -24.45 24.94
CA ASN A 214 -17.92 -24.36 24.00
C ASN A 214 -18.36 -24.12 22.54
N GLY A 215 -19.55 -24.59 22.15
CA GLY A 215 -20.11 -24.41 20.80
C GLY A 215 -20.62 -22.99 20.57
N MET A 216 -21.28 -22.40 21.57
CA MET A 216 -21.79 -21.02 21.49
C MET A 216 -20.63 -20.00 21.42
N ALA A 217 -19.61 -20.16 22.26
CA ALA A 217 -18.42 -19.30 22.23
C ALA A 217 -17.64 -19.44 20.91
N SER A 218 -17.46 -20.66 20.40
CA SER A 218 -16.80 -20.89 19.10
C SER A 218 -17.59 -20.33 17.92
N HIS A 219 -18.93 -20.37 17.97
CA HIS A 219 -19.78 -19.78 16.94
C HIS A 219 -19.69 -18.25 16.96
N ALA A 220 -19.74 -17.63 18.15
CA ALA A 220 -19.61 -16.19 18.32
C ALA A 220 -18.23 -15.68 17.84
N GLU A 221 -17.16 -16.41 18.16
CA GLU A 221 -15.80 -16.13 17.66
C GLU A 221 -15.71 -16.25 16.13
N GLY A 222 -16.29 -17.31 15.56
CA GLY A 222 -16.34 -17.53 14.11
C GLY A 222 -17.08 -16.40 13.38
N GLU A 223 -18.22 -15.96 13.93
CA GLU A 223 -18.98 -14.82 13.42
C GLU A 223 -18.19 -13.51 13.50
N ARG A 224 -17.44 -13.27 14.59
CA ARG A 224 -16.56 -12.09 14.70
C ARG A 224 -15.53 -12.08 13.58
N ARG A 225 -14.80 -13.18 13.41
CA ARG A 225 -13.75 -13.31 12.38
C ARG A 225 -14.32 -13.16 10.97
N ARG A 226 -15.50 -13.73 10.73
CA ARG A 226 -16.24 -13.56 9.47
C ARG A 226 -16.58 -12.11 9.17
N LYS A 227 -17.13 -11.40 10.15
CA LYS A 227 -17.49 -9.99 10.02
C LYS A 227 -16.26 -9.12 9.73
N GLU A 228 -15.17 -9.35 10.45
CA GLU A 228 -13.91 -8.63 10.26
C GLU A 228 -13.29 -8.90 8.87
N MET A 229 -13.26 -10.16 8.44
CA MET A 229 -12.78 -10.53 7.10
C MET A 229 -13.61 -9.85 6.00
N LEU A 230 -14.94 -9.84 6.13
CA LEU A 230 -15.84 -9.17 5.19
C LEU A 230 -15.63 -7.64 5.19
N GLU A 231 -15.47 -7.03 6.36
CA GLU A 231 -15.21 -5.59 6.47
C GLU A 231 -13.92 -5.20 5.75
N ASN A 232 -12.84 -5.97 5.96
CA ASN A 232 -11.57 -5.76 5.29
C ASN A 232 -11.68 -5.96 3.77
N ALA A 233 -12.43 -6.98 3.34
CA ALA A 233 -12.70 -7.21 1.92
C ALA A 233 -13.44 -6.03 1.27
N TYR A 234 -14.42 -5.43 1.95
CA TYR A 234 -15.10 -4.23 1.45
C TYR A 234 -14.20 -2.99 1.43
N LYS A 235 -13.32 -2.81 2.43
CA LYS A 235 -12.31 -1.73 2.40
C LYS A 235 -11.39 -1.88 1.19
N LEU A 236 -10.95 -3.12 0.91
CA LEU A 236 -10.13 -3.42 -0.25
C LEU A 236 -10.89 -3.21 -1.58
N GLU A 237 -12.15 -3.60 -1.66
CA GLU A 237 -13.01 -3.35 -2.83
C GLU A 237 -13.17 -1.85 -3.14
N LYS A 238 -13.36 -1.02 -2.10
CA LYS A 238 -13.40 0.45 -2.25
C LYS A 238 -12.08 1.00 -2.82
N ARG A 239 -10.93 0.44 -2.42
CA ARG A 239 -9.63 0.84 -2.98
C ARG A 239 -9.52 0.47 -4.47
N TYR A 240 -9.98 -0.72 -4.86
CA TYR A 240 -10.03 -1.09 -6.28
C TYR A 240 -10.98 -0.20 -7.08
N ALA A 241 -12.14 0.17 -6.53
CA ALA A 241 -13.07 1.08 -7.18
C ALA A 241 -12.47 2.48 -7.40
N TYR A 242 -11.60 2.94 -6.50
CA TYR A 242 -10.85 4.18 -6.67
C TYR A 242 -9.78 4.09 -7.78
N LEU A 243 -9.03 2.98 -7.83
CA LEU A 243 -7.96 2.76 -8.82
C LEU A 243 -8.48 2.47 -10.23
N LEU A 244 -9.67 1.86 -10.32
CA LEU A 244 -10.34 1.49 -11.56
C LEU A 244 -11.67 2.24 -11.66
N PRO A 245 -11.65 3.56 -11.93
CA PRO A 245 -12.87 4.31 -12.13
C PRO A 245 -13.68 3.71 -13.28
N PRO A 246 -15.03 3.78 -13.24
CA PRO A 246 -15.87 3.32 -14.33
C PRO A 246 -15.47 4.03 -15.62
N ASP A 247 -15.44 3.30 -16.74
CA ASP A 247 -15.12 3.87 -18.05
C ASP A 247 -16.13 5.01 -18.32
N ARG A 248 -15.63 6.25 -18.50
CA ARG A 248 -16.43 7.46 -18.82
C ARG A 248 -16.85 7.47 -20.28
#